data_AF-A0A832M1A1-F1
#
_entry.id   AF-A0A832M1A1-F1
#
_cell.length_a   1.000
_cell.length_b   1.000
_cell.length_c   1.000
_cell.angle_alpha   90.00
_cell.angle_beta   90.00
_cell.angle_gamma   90.00
#
_symmetry.space_group_name_H-M   'P 1'
#
loop_
_entity.id
_entity.type
_entity.pdbx_description
1 polymer ?
#
loop_
_entity_poly.entity_id
_entity_poly.type
_entity_poly.pdbx_seq_one_letter_code
_entity_poly.pdbx_strand_id
1 'polypeptide(L)'
;MVLLLTDVFLLLTQILLWIVVGLVIWYFLSKVLDRKFLGLLVLLLFLAVIILAFFRGGIDEPGSVLELLWRVLSFPLTPFGLGLILLLLLITGKVAKLTRRIVIAVLILLALGSIPLIAYFLAQELEMEAIELIAPAAQIEPGSRQVIVLLGKNTTRTQLRPRVNPLPSEPPPVERAIMPDQFEVLSNLHVQITEHGDRIIYAAQLYQEETRRGTNPLIVVSAGRRSDRRQKEGEIREDITEARDIQRLLTQNLGVPESGILLDHDNGNIRSSAETVKQLLQNQQINFGNQIMLVASALNMNRAALTFREVFNESRIVVRPTDFYTLPQPQRLIQVATGRDLVEREIQITDVLPTADAFCLSSQALQEYLNSLYYFLRGWIKPFQAPNLSRPPTSTTNQPLQPVPALQPSDPQQLNPQQPAPENPLPSQTSPTPLPSDGLPEGNGQ
;
A
#
# COMPACT_ATOMS: atom_id res chain seq x y z
N MET A 1 -31.76 -25.74 16.04
CA MET A 1 -32.79 -24.79 15.54
C MET A 1 -33.24 -23.82 16.62
N VAL A 2 -33.37 -24.25 17.89
CA VAL A 2 -33.78 -23.38 19.02
C VAL A 2 -32.72 -22.30 19.35
N LEU A 3 -31.42 -22.63 19.36
CA LEU A 3 -30.33 -21.70 19.68
C LEU A 3 -30.20 -20.49 18.72
N LEU A 4 -30.26 -20.73 17.39
CA LEU A 4 -30.23 -19.66 16.37
C LEU A 4 -31.45 -18.73 16.45
N LEU A 5 -32.61 -19.26 16.83
CA LEU A 5 -33.84 -18.48 17.01
C LEU A 5 -33.74 -17.58 18.25
N THR A 6 -33.16 -18.06 19.34
CA THR A 6 -32.89 -17.24 20.54
C THR A 6 -31.89 -16.12 20.28
N ASP A 7 -30.81 -16.37 19.55
CA ASP A 7 -29.81 -15.33 19.25
C ASP A 7 -30.36 -14.25 18.31
N VAL A 8 -31.10 -14.65 17.27
CA VAL A 8 -31.76 -13.71 16.36
C VAL A 8 -32.85 -12.91 17.10
N PHE A 9 -33.58 -13.52 18.02
CA PHE A 9 -34.58 -12.84 18.84
C PHE A 9 -33.95 -11.86 19.84
N LEU A 10 -32.82 -12.21 20.46
CA LEU A 10 -32.06 -11.33 21.35
C LEU A 10 -31.51 -10.12 20.58
N LEU A 11 -30.93 -10.35 19.40
CA LEU A 11 -30.38 -9.29 18.56
C LEU A 11 -31.50 -8.38 18.03
N LEU A 12 -32.64 -8.95 17.64
CA LEU A 12 -33.82 -8.20 17.19
C LEU A 12 -34.42 -7.37 18.32
N THR A 13 -34.56 -7.93 19.52
CA THR A 13 -35.07 -7.19 20.69
C THR A 13 -34.10 -6.11 21.14
N GLN A 14 -32.80 -6.34 21.04
CA GLN A 14 -31.77 -5.33 21.33
C GLN A 14 -31.77 -4.20 20.29
N ILE A 15 -31.88 -4.51 19.00
CA ILE A 15 -32.04 -3.51 17.93
C ILE A 15 -33.34 -2.72 18.14
N LEU A 16 -34.45 -3.40 18.43
CA LEU A 16 -35.74 -2.75 18.68
C LEU A 16 -35.66 -1.83 19.90
N LEU A 17 -35.00 -2.27 20.98
CA LEU A 17 -34.75 -1.46 22.17
C LEU A 17 -33.94 -0.21 21.81
N TRP A 18 -32.84 -0.34 21.05
CA TRP A 18 -32.04 0.80 20.62
C TRP A 18 -32.80 1.76 19.70
N ILE A 19 -33.67 1.25 18.84
CA ILE A 19 -34.55 2.07 17.99
C ILE A 19 -35.56 2.83 18.85
N VAL A 20 -36.19 2.18 19.83
CA VAL A 20 -37.14 2.82 20.75
C VAL A 20 -36.44 3.86 21.60
N VAL A 21 -35.28 3.55 22.17
CA VAL A 21 -34.46 4.50 22.94
C VAL A 21 -34.06 5.69 22.05
N GLY A 22 -33.60 5.44 20.83
CA GLY A 22 -33.27 6.48 19.86
C GLY A 22 -34.48 7.37 19.52
N LEU A 23 -35.66 6.78 19.33
CA LEU A 23 -36.92 7.50 19.06
C LEU A 23 -37.38 8.32 20.25
N VAL A 24 -37.26 7.80 21.48
CA VAL A 24 -37.61 8.53 22.71
C VAL A 24 -36.67 9.70 22.92
N ILE A 25 -35.36 9.49 22.76
CA ILE A 25 -34.36 10.56 22.82
C ILE A 25 -34.64 11.61 21.75
N TRP A 26 -34.88 11.20 20.49
CA TRP A 26 -35.21 12.10 19.40
C TRP A 26 -36.50 12.88 19.65
N TYR A 27 -37.56 12.22 20.11
CA TYR A 27 -38.84 12.86 20.43
C TYR A 27 -38.65 13.90 21.53
N PHE A 28 -37.94 13.56 22.60
CA PHE A 28 -37.68 14.49 23.71
C PHE A 28 -36.80 15.66 23.28
N LEU A 29 -35.71 15.40 22.55
CA LEU A 29 -34.85 16.45 21.97
C LEU A 29 -35.63 17.36 21.01
N SER A 30 -36.50 16.80 20.16
CA SER A 30 -37.29 17.57 19.20
C SER A 30 -38.39 18.42 19.85
N LYS A 31 -38.82 18.04 21.06
CA LYS A 31 -39.83 18.77 21.84
C LYS A 31 -39.22 19.83 22.73
N VAL A 32 -37.98 19.62 23.18
CA VAL A 32 -37.25 20.54 24.06
C VAL A 32 -36.40 21.55 23.27
N LEU A 33 -35.95 21.19 22.06
CA LEU A 33 -35.01 21.98 21.26
C LEU A 33 -35.60 22.36 19.90
N ASP A 34 -35.48 23.64 19.54
CA ASP A 34 -35.94 24.18 18.25
C ASP A 34 -35.26 23.46 17.07
N ARG A 35 -35.93 23.30 15.91
CA ARG A 35 -35.39 22.52 14.76
C ARG A 35 -34.00 22.96 14.30
N LYS A 36 -33.66 24.26 14.45
CA LYS A 36 -32.34 24.81 14.15
C LYS A 36 -31.28 24.34 15.15
N PHE A 37 -31.62 24.28 16.44
CA PHE A 37 -30.74 23.79 17.50
C PHE A 37 -30.58 22.27 17.46
N LEU A 38 -31.62 21.53 17.05
CA LEU A 38 -31.54 20.09 16.87
C LEU A 38 -30.54 19.72 15.76
N GLY A 39 -30.58 20.43 14.63
CA GLY A 39 -29.59 20.28 13.56
C GLY A 39 -28.17 20.59 14.02
N LEU A 40 -27.99 21.67 14.80
CA LEU A 40 -26.70 22.03 15.39
C LEU A 40 -26.21 21.00 16.42
N LEU A 41 -27.11 20.44 17.24
CA LEU A 41 -26.78 19.41 18.22
C LEU A 41 -26.33 18.11 17.53
N VAL A 42 -27.04 17.67 16.47
CA VAL A 42 -26.65 16.50 15.69
C VAL A 42 -25.29 16.73 15.01
N LEU A 43 -25.07 17.93 14.46
CA LEU A 43 -23.78 18.31 13.88
C LEU A 43 -22.66 18.29 14.93
N LEU A 44 -22.89 18.85 16.12
CA LEU A 44 -21.93 18.84 17.23
C LEU A 44 -21.65 17.42 17.74
N LEU A 45 -22.68 16.58 17.85
CA LEU A 45 -22.52 15.18 18.24
C LEU A 45 -21.69 14.43 17.19
N PHE A 46 -22.01 14.63 15.91
CA PHE A 46 -21.25 14.04 14.81
C PHE A 46 -19.80 14.51 14.80
N LEU A 47 -19.55 15.81 15.01
CA LEU A 47 -18.21 16.37 15.15
C LEU A 47 -17.48 15.80 16.37
N ALA A 48 -18.16 15.65 17.51
CA ALA A 48 -17.60 15.06 18.71
C ALA A 48 -17.23 13.58 18.48
N VAL A 49 -18.05 12.82 17.78
CA VAL A 49 -17.74 11.44 17.37
C VAL A 49 -16.53 11.41 16.44
N ILE A 50 -16.44 12.31 15.45
CA ILE A 50 -15.27 12.42 14.57
C ILE A 50 -14.02 12.74 15.37
N ILE A 51 -14.06 13.73 16.27
CA ILE A 51 -12.92 14.11 17.10
C ILE A 51 -12.50 12.95 18.00
N LEU A 52 -13.45 12.29 18.67
CA LEU A 52 -13.15 11.17 19.56
C LEU A 52 -12.58 9.98 18.79
N ALA A 53 -13.15 9.68 17.61
CA ALA A 53 -12.71 8.61 16.73
C ALA A 53 -11.31 8.89 16.17
N PHE A 54 -11.03 10.14 15.79
CA PHE A 54 -9.73 10.60 15.30
C PHE A 54 -8.60 10.26 16.28
N PHE A 55 -8.83 10.41 17.60
CA PHE A 55 -7.83 10.10 18.60
C PHE A 55 -7.75 8.61 18.99
N ARG A 56 -8.79 7.81 18.74
CA ARG A 56 -8.90 6.43 19.26
C ARG A 56 -8.58 5.30 18.28
N GLY A 57 -8.65 5.51 16.98
CA GLY A 57 -8.44 4.43 15.99
C GLY A 57 -7.76 4.91 14.72
N GLY A 58 -7.48 3.99 13.79
CA GLY A 58 -7.00 4.31 12.45
C GLY A 58 -8.04 4.11 11.36
N ILE A 59 -7.86 4.85 10.26
CA ILE A 59 -8.82 4.93 9.14
C ILE A 59 -8.94 3.66 8.29
N ASP A 60 -7.97 2.76 8.35
CA ASP A 60 -7.98 1.54 7.55
C ASP A 60 -8.50 0.31 8.34
N GLU A 61 -8.82 0.46 9.64
CA GLU A 61 -9.15 -0.67 10.52
C GLU A 61 -10.52 -1.28 10.22
N PRO A 62 -10.58 -2.55 9.73
CA PRO A 62 -11.82 -3.20 9.35
C PRO A 62 -12.85 -3.25 10.49
N GLY A 63 -14.00 -2.63 10.26
CA GLY A 63 -15.12 -2.61 11.21
C GLY A 63 -15.02 -1.54 12.30
N SER A 64 -14.02 -0.65 12.24
CA SER A 64 -13.94 0.50 13.13
C SER A 64 -14.95 1.59 12.72
N VAL A 65 -15.47 2.33 13.71
CA VAL A 65 -16.34 3.50 13.44
C VAL A 65 -15.59 4.56 12.62
N LEU A 66 -14.28 4.68 12.82
CA LEU A 66 -13.45 5.64 12.10
C LEU A 66 -13.29 5.27 10.62
N GLU A 67 -13.10 4.00 10.27
CA GLU A 67 -13.08 3.55 8.87
C GLU A 67 -14.36 3.95 8.15
N LEU A 68 -15.52 3.70 8.78
CA LEU A 68 -16.82 4.07 8.23
C LEU A 68 -16.94 5.58 8.05
N LEU A 69 -16.58 6.37 9.06
CA LEU A 69 -16.61 7.84 8.99
C LEU A 69 -15.66 8.36 7.92
N TRP A 70 -14.45 7.82 7.84
CA TRP A 70 -13.46 8.19 6.85
C TRP A 70 -13.92 7.86 5.44
N ARG A 71 -14.51 6.67 5.23
CA ARG A 71 -15.08 6.28 3.94
C ARG A 71 -16.21 7.22 3.53
N VAL A 72 -17.09 7.61 4.45
CA VAL A 72 -18.16 8.59 4.18
C VAL A 72 -17.60 9.98 3.90
N LEU A 73 -16.56 10.41 4.63
CA LEU A 73 -15.94 11.73 4.48
C LEU A 73 -15.10 11.85 3.20
N SER A 74 -14.38 10.78 2.83
CA SER A 74 -13.57 10.70 1.62
C SER A 74 -14.40 10.42 0.37
N PHE A 75 -15.57 9.80 0.50
CA PHE A 75 -16.49 9.54 -0.62
C PHE A 75 -16.72 10.78 -1.53
N PRO A 76 -17.15 11.96 -1.03
CA PRO A 76 -17.32 13.16 -1.85
C PRO A 76 -16.02 13.74 -2.42
N LEU A 77 -14.86 13.32 -1.92
CA LEU A 77 -13.56 13.76 -2.45
C LEU A 77 -13.11 12.91 -3.63
N THR A 78 -13.65 11.70 -3.80
CA THR A 78 -13.38 10.86 -4.96
C THR A 78 -14.15 11.32 -6.21
N PRO A 79 -13.60 11.16 -7.42
CA PRO A 79 -14.31 11.48 -8.66
C PRO A 79 -15.66 10.76 -8.76
N PHE A 80 -15.70 9.49 -8.32
CA PHE A 80 -16.91 8.70 -8.26
C PHE A 80 -17.96 9.29 -7.33
N GLY A 81 -17.59 9.53 -6.06
CA GLY A 81 -18.55 9.91 -5.04
C GLY A 81 -19.06 11.33 -5.22
N LEU A 82 -18.18 12.26 -5.64
CA LEU A 82 -18.61 13.61 -6.03
C LEU A 82 -19.57 13.55 -7.21
N GLY A 83 -19.26 12.75 -8.24
CA GLY A 83 -20.12 12.54 -9.39
C GLY A 83 -21.50 12.00 -9.00
N LEU A 84 -21.56 10.99 -8.13
CA LEU A 84 -22.81 10.40 -7.65
C LEU A 84 -23.63 11.40 -6.84
N ILE A 85 -23.01 12.15 -5.94
CA ILE A 85 -23.69 13.17 -5.12
C ILE A 85 -24.30 14.26 -6.00
N LEU A 86 -23.55 14.73 -7.00
CA LEU A 86 -24.04 15.71 -7.96
C LEU A 86 -25.23 15.16 -8.77
N LEU A 87 -25.18 13.90 -9.22
CA LEU A 87 -26.31 13.27 -9.91
C LEU A 87 -27.53 13.07 -9.00
N LEU A 88 -27.34 12.67 -7.75
CA LEU A 88 -28.42 12.55 -6.77
C LEU A 88 -29.06 13.92 -6.47
N LEU A 89 -28.27 15.00 -6.44
CA LEU A 89 -28.77 16.36 -6.28
C LEU A 89 -29.73 16.74 -7.41
N LEU A 90 -29.48 16.26 -8.64
CA LEU A 90 -30.37 16.52 -9.79
C LEU A 90 -31.76 15.89 -9.60
N ILE A 91 -31.82 14.69 -9.03
CA ILE A 91 -33.07 13.98 -8.78
C ILE A 91 -33.99 14.77 -7.83
N THR A 92 -33.42 15.60 -6.94
CA THR A 92 -34.22 16.42 -6.02
C THR A 92 -35.00 17.56 -6.69
N GLY A 93 -34.72 17.87 -7.97
CA GLY A 93 -35.38 18.94 -8.72
C GLY A 93 -35.05 20.36 -8.27
N LYS A 94 -34.37 20.55 -7.13
CA LYS A 94 -34.03 21.86 -6.54
C LYS A 94 -33.05 22.67 -7.38
N VAL A 95 -32.29 22.01 -8.25
CA VAL A 95 -31.23 22.60 -9.09
C VAL A 95 -31.57 22.60 -10.58
N ALA A 96 -32.85 22.61 -10.94
CA ALA A 96 -33.35 22.49 -12.32
C ALA A 96 -32.65 23.46 -13.32
N LYS A 97 -32.36 24.70 -12.89
CA LYS A 97 -31.67 25.72 -13.70
C LYS A 97 -30.20 25.36 -14.01
N LEU A 98 -29.57 24.54 -13.17
CA LEU A 98 -28.16 24.16 -13.27
C LEU A 98 -27.97 22.74 -13.81
N THR A 99 -29.05 21.99 -14.03
CA THR A 99 -29.04 20.58 -14.49
C THR A 99 -28.01 20.32 -15.59
N ARG A 100 -28.07 21.06 -16.70
CA ARG A 100 -27.13 20.89 -17.82
C ARG A 100 -25.67 21.10 -17.39
N ARG A 101 -25.38 22.12 -16.58
CA ARG A 101 -24.01 22.41 -16.14
C ARG A 101 -23.49 21.32 -15.20
N ILE A 102 -24.34 20.82 -14.30
CA ILE A 102 -23.96 19.73 -13.39
C ILE A 102 -23.73 18.43 -14.17
N VAL A 103 -24.60 18.06 -15.11
CA VAL A 103 -24.38 16.85 -15.94
C VAL A 103 -23.05 16.95 -16.69
N ILE A 104 -22.77 18.09 -17.32
CA ILE A 104 -21.49 18.31 -18.02
C ILE A 104 -20.32 18.20 -17.03
N ALA A 105 -20.41 18.82 -15.85
CA ALA A 105 -19.36 18.76 -14.84
C ALA A 105 -19.11 17.32 -14.36
N VAL A 106 -20.17 16.53 -14.12
CA VAL A 106 -20.05 15.12 -13.73
C VAL A 106 -19.40 14.29 -14.84
N LEU A 107 -19.82 14.48 -16.10
CA LEU A 107 -19.22 13.77 -17.23
C LEU A 107 -17.74 14.11 -17.38
N ILE A 108 -17.37 15.38 -17.27
CA ILE A 108 -15.96 15.81 -17.30
C ILE A 108 -15.19 15.21 -16.13
N LEU A 109 -15.72 15.30 -14.90
CA LEU A 109 -15.07 14.76 -13.70
C LEU A 109 -14.80 13.26 -13.83
N LEU A 110 -15.80 12.48 -14.24
CA LEU A 110 -15.67 11.03 -14.42
C LEU A 110 -14.75 10.69 -15.60
N ALA A 111 -14.83 11.45 -16.69
CA ALA A 111 -13.93 11.28 -17.83
C ALA A 111 -12.47 11.54 -17.43
N LEU A 112 -12.19 12.65 -16.74
CA LEU A 112 -10.85 12.98 -16.23
C LEU A 112 -10.32 11.90 -15.28
N GLY A 113 -11.15 11.44 -14.34
CA GLY A 113 -10.77 10.33 -13.44
C GLY A 113 -10.50 9.02 -14.18
N SER A 114 -11.10 8.83 -15.36
CA SER A 114 -10.95 7.61 -16.17
C SER A 114 -9.89 7.73 -17.26
N ILE A 115 -9.25 8.90 -17.43
CA ILE A 115 -8.21 9.08 -18.44
C ILE A 115 -6.90 8.46 -17.94
N PRO A 116 -6.30 7.50 -18.67
CA PRO A 116 -5.01 6.91 -18.34
C PRO A 116 -3.95 7.95 -17.97
N LEU A 117 -3.77 8.99 -18.78
CA LEU A 117 -2.77 10.04 -18.53
C LEU A 117 -2.86 10.65 -17.12
N ILE A 118 -4.08 10.90 -16.62
CA ILE A 118 -4.30 11.49 -15.29
C ILE A 118 -4.05 10.44 -14.20
N ALA A 119 -4.52 9.21 -14.41
CA ALA A 119 -4.33 8.13 -13.45
C ALA A 119 -2.83 7.84 -13.21
N TYR A 120 -2.05 7.77 -14.30
CA TYR A 120 -0.61 7.55 -14.22
C TYR A 120 0.12 8.75 -13.64
N PHE A 121 -0.28 9.99 -13.94
CA PHE A 121 0.30 11.17 -13.31
C PHE A 121 0.13 11.16 -11.77
N LEU A 122 -1.06 10.80 -11.29
CA LEU A 122 -1.32 10.68 -9.84
C LEU A 122 -0.55 9.51 -9.21
N ALA A 123 -0.40 8.39 -9.91
CA ALA A 123 0.37 7.25 -9.41
C ALA A 123 1.89 7.52 -9.42
N GLN A 124 2.40 8.21 -10.44
CA GLN A 124 3.82 8.46 -10.66
C GLN A 124 4.45 9.22 -9.49
N GLU A 125 3.77 10.22 -8.95
CA GLU A 125 4.29 10.97 -7.80
C GLU A 125 4.49 10.06 -6.58
N LEU A 126 3.50 9.22 -6.27
CA LEU A 126 3.59 8.26 -5.15
C LEU A 126 4.69 7.21 -5.39
N GLU A 127 4.86 6.75 -6.63
CA GLU A 127 5.91 5.81 -7.02
C GLU A 127 7.30 6.45 -6.95
N MET A 128 7.44 7.71 -7.36
CA MET A 128 8.70 8.46 -7.26
C MET A 128 9.13 8.65 -5.81
N GLU A 129 8.19 9.02 -4.93
CA GLU A 129 8.43 9.04 -3.49
C GLU A 129 8.91 7.67 -2.97
N ALA A 130 8.33 6.56 -3.45
CA ALA A 130 8.77 5.23 -3.08
C ALA A 130 10.19 4.91 -3.58
N ILE A 131 10.53 5.34 -4.80
CA ILE A 131 11.84 5.12 -5.43
C ILE A 131 12.93 5.91 -4.70
N GLU A 132 12.67 7.16 -4.33
CA GLU A 132 13.62 8.00 -3.58
C GLU A 132 14.01 7.39 -2.23
N LEU A 133 13.13 6.58 -1.64
CA LEU A 133 13.39 5.87 -0.39
C LEU A 133 14.21 4.59 -0.58
N ILE A 134 14.35 4.07 -1.80
CA ILE A 134 15.07 2.83 -2.07
C ILE A 134 16.55 3.04 -1.74
N ALA A 135 17.01 2.27 -0.74
CA ALA A 135 18.40 2.21 -0.36
C ALA A 135 18.92 0.76 -0.44
N PRO A 136 20.22 0.57 -0.73
CA PRO A 136 20.85 -0.73 -0.57
C PRO A 136 20.73 -1.19 0.88
N ALA A 137 20.43 -2.48 1.06
CA ALA A 137 20.45 -3.08 2.40
C ALA A 137 21.89 -3.06 2.92
N ALA A 138 22.10 -2.57 4.15
CA ALA A 138 23.40 -2.72 4.78
C ALA A 138 23.57 -4.15 5.29
N GLN A 139 24.83 -4.53 5.48
CA GLN A 139 25.17 -5.75 6.21
C GLN A 139 24.63 -5.62 7.64
N ILE A 140 23.94 -6.66 8.07
CA ILE A 140 23.40 -6.75 9.42
C ILE A 140 24.51 -7.21 10.35
N GLU A 141 24.43 -6.81 11.62
CA GLU A 141 25.36 -7.23 12.65
C GLU A 141 25.44 -8.77 12.76
N PRO A 142 26.64 -9.34 13.00
CA PRO A 142 26.79 -10.77 13.20
C PRO A 142 25.90 -11.29 14.34
N GLY A 143 25.14 -12.36 14.06
CA GLY A 143 24.21 -12.95 15.04
C GLY A 143 22.80 -12.35 15.01
N SER A 144 22.55 -11.32 14.20
CA SER A 144 21.20 -10.81 13.93
C SER A 144 20.53 -11.54 12.76
N ARG A 145 19.20 -11.46 12.71
CA ARG A 145 18.35 -12.02 11.63
C ARG A 145 17.84 -10.90 10.72
N GLN A 146 17.84 -11.12 9.40
CA GLN A 146 17.20 -10.20 8.46
C GLN A 146 15.68 -10.32 8.59
N VAL A 147 15.04 -9.29 9.11
CA VAL A 147 13.57 -9.24 9.19
C VAL A 147 13.01 -8.59 7.93
N ILE A 148 12.06 -9.29 7.29
CA ILE A 148 11.30 -8.85 6.11
C ILE A 148 9.85 -8.69 6.56
N VAL A 149 9.37 -7.46 6.64
CA VAL A 149 7.98 -7.18 7.00
C VAL A 149 7.16 -7.06 5.71
N LEU A 150 6.20 -7.97 5.54
CA LEU A 150 5.28 -8.00 4.41
C LEU A 150 3.94 -7.38 4.81
N LEU A 151 3.59 -6.24 4.22
CA LEU A 151 2.25 -5.66 4.31
C LEU A 151 1.30 -6.37 3.33
N GLY A 152 0.62 -7.41 3.82
CA GLY A 152 -0.10 -8.38 3.01
C GLY A 152 -1.61 -8.13 2.83
N LYS A 153 -2.15 -6.98 3.26
CA LYS A 153 -3.59 -6.69 3.12
C LYS A 153 -4.00 -6.66 1.63
N ASN A 154 -5.15 -7.26 1.30
CA ASN A 154 -5.74 -7.36 -0.04
C ASN A 154 -4.85 -8.05 -1.10
N THR A 155 -3.98 -8.97 -0.71
CA THR A 155 -3.07 -9.71 -1.61
C THR A 155 -3.59 -11.09 -2.02
N THR A 156 -4.58 -11.63 -1.30
CA THR A 156 -5.20 -12.92 -1.59
C THR A 156 -6.72 -12.81 -1.63
N ARG A 157 -7.37 -13.66 -2.41
CA ARG A 157 -8.83 -13.69 -2.56
C ARG A 157 -9.46 -14.41 -1.37
N THR A 158 -10.59 -13.89 -0.89
CA THR A 158 -11.37 -14.51 0.18
C THR A 158 -11.96 -15.83 -0.29
N GLN A 159 -11.48 -16.95 0.28
CA GLN A 159 -12.07 -18.26 0.02
C GLN A 159 -13.27 -18.51 0.93
N LEU A 160 -14.43 -18.80 0.33
CA LEU A 160 -15.62 -19.21 1.06
C LEU A 160 -15.46 -20.63 1.59
N ARG A 161 -15.93 -20.89 2.81
CA ARG A 161 -15.89 -22.24 3.37
C ARG A 161 -17.07 -23.11 2.91
N PRO A 162 -16.86 -24.44 2.81
CA PRO A 162 -17.94 -25.39 2.58
C PRO A 162 -19.04 -25.27 3.63
N ARG A 163 -20.24 -25.70 3.27
CA ARG A 163 -21.36 -25.80 4.22
C ARG A 163 -21.02 -26.86 5.28
N VAL A 164 -21.05 -26.46 6.56
CA VAL A 164 -20.90 -27.38 7.70
C VAL A 164 -22.23 -27.92 8.22
N ASN A 165 -23.33 -27.22 7.91
CA ASN A 165 -24.67 -27.68 8.26
C ASN A 165 -25.06 -28.89 7.42
N PRO A 166 -25.77 -29.88 7.99
CA PRO A 166 -26.27 -31.01 7.22
C PRO A 166 -27.12 -30.51 6.04
N LEU A 167 -27.10 -31.26 4.94
CA LEU A 167 -28.00 -30.96 3.84
C LEU A 167 -29.45 -31.00 4.34
N PRO A 168 -30.32 -30.08 3.89
CA PRO A 168 -31.75 -30.21 4.13
C PRO A 168 -32.24 -31.55 3.59
N SER A 169 -33.25 -32.13 4.24
CA SER A 169 -33.82 -33.44 3.90
C SER A 169 -34.27 -33.53 2.45
N GLU A 170 -34.73 -32.40 1.89
CA GLU A 170 -34.93 -32.22 0.46
C GLU A 170 -34.00 -31.10 -0.01
N PRO A 171 -32.85 -31.42 -0.63
CA PRO A 171 -31.99 -30.41 -1.21
C PRO A 171 -32.70 -29.71 -2.37
N PRO A 172 -32.57 -28.38 -2.50
CA PRO A 172 -33.15 -27.67 -3.63
C PRO A 172 -32.59 -28.24 -4.94
N PRO A 173 -33.39 -28.31 -6.01
CA PRO A 173 -32.91 -28.77 -7.30
C PRO A 173 -31.73 -27.91 -7.75
N VAL A 174 -30.59 -28.55 -8.01
CA VAL A 174 -29.37 -27.87 -8.46
C VAL A 174 -29.34 -27.94 -9.98
N GLU A 175 -29.48 -26.80 -10.64
CA GLU A 175 -29.47 -26.71 -12.12
C GLU A 175 -28.12 -27.17 -12.72
N ARG A 176 -27.03 -26.98 -11.97
CA ARG A 176 -25.67 -27.40 -12.35
C ARG A 176 -24.96 -28.01 -11.15
N ALA A 177 -25.08 -29.33 -10.99
CA ALA A 177 -24.38 -30.05 -9.94
C ALA A 177 -22.87 -30.08 -10.21
N ILE A 178 -22.07 -29.92 -9.16
CA ILE A 178 -20.62 -30.13 -9.22
C ILE A 178 -20.38 -31.63 -9.25
N MET A 179 -19.65 -32.10 -10.26
CA MET A 179 -19.30 -33.52 -10.39
C MET A 179 -18.17 -33.90 -9.41
N PRO A 180 -18.06 -35.17 -8.98
CA PRO A 180 -17.06 -35.58 -8.00
C PRO A 180 -15.61 -35.26 -8.39
N ASP A 181 -15.25 -35.41 -9.66
CA ASP A 181 -13.95 -35.06 -10.24
C ASP A 181 -13.68 -33.55 -10.18
N GLN A 182 -14.70 -32.73 -10.46
CA GLN A 182 -14.63 -31.28 -10.32
C GLN A 182 -14.42 -30.88 -8.85
N PHE A 183 -15.12 -31.55 -7.93
CA PHE A 183 -14.95 -31.31 -6.50
C PHE A 183 -13.54 -31.64 -6.03
N GLU A 184 -12.95 -32.74 -6.52
CA GLU A 184 -11.57 -33.11 -6.22
C GLU A 184 -10.58 -32.02 -6.67
N VAL A 185 -10.70 -31.54 -7.92
CA VAL A 185 -9.86 -30.43 -8.42
C VAL A 185 -10.06 -29.17 -7.59
N LEU A 186 -11.30 -28.80 -7.29
CA LEU A 186 -11.63 -27.61 -6.47
C LEU A 186 -11.09 -27.72 -5.05
N SER A 187 -11.10 -28.92 -4.46
CA SER A 187 -10.60 -29.17 -3.11
C SER A 187 -9.08 -29.04 -2.99
N ASN A 188 -8.38 -29.19 -4.10
CA ASN A 188 -6.93 -29.06 -4.21
C ASN A 188 -6.48 -27.69 -4.76
N LEU A 189 -7.41 -26.74 -4.96
CA LEU A 189 -7.04 -25.39 -5.39
C LEU A 189 -6.24 -24.67 -4.29
N HIS A 190 -5.13 -24.08 -4.71
CA HIS A 190 -4.32 -23.22 -3.87
C HIS A 190 -5.07 -21.93 -3.49
N VAL A 191 -4.56 -21.25 -2.47
CA VAL A 191 -4.98 -19.88 -2.16
C VAL A 191 -4.83 -19.03 -3.42
N GLN A 192 -5.89 -18.30 -3.77
CA GLN A 192 -5.88 -17.44 -4.95
C GLN A 192 -5.30 -16.08 -4.58
N ILE A 193 -4.48 -15.51 -5.46
CA ILE A 193 -3.90 -14.18 -5.30
C ILE A 193 -4.77 -13.11 -5.99
N THR A 194 -4.67 -11.88 -5.51
CA THR A 194 -5.26 -10.70 -6.19
C THR A 194 -4.22 -10.06 -7.11
N GLU A 195 -4.62 -9.00 -7.80
CA GLU A 195 -3.74 -8.10 -8.54
C GLU A 195 -2.64 -7.44 -7.69
N HIS A 196 -2.78 -7.44 -6.36
CA HIS A 196 -1.77 -6.91 -5.43
C HIS A 196 -0.86 -8.01 -4.85
N GLY A 197 -0.96 -9.23 -5.39
CA GLY A 197 -0.25 -10.42 -4.89
C GLY A 197 1.28 -10.36 -5.06
N ASP A 198 1.80 -9.43 -5.88
CA ASP A 198 3.24 -9.31 -6.16
C ASP A 198 4.07 -9.10 -4.88
N ARG A 199 3.49 -8.47 -3.86
CA ARG A 199 4.11 -8.33 -2.54
C ARG A 199 4.49 -9.68 -1.91
N ILE A 200 3.65 -10.69 -2.04
CA ILE A 200 3.90 -12.04 -1.50
C ILE A 200 5.05 -12.69 -2.25
N ILE A 201 4.99 -12.64 -3.58
CA ILE A 201 5.99 -13.26 -4.46
C ILE A 201 7.35 -12.61 -4.20
N TYR A 202 7.40 -11.28 -4.14
CA TYR A 202 8.62 -10.53 -3.92
C TYR A 202 9.20 -10.75 -2.51
N ALA A 203 8.37 -10.81 -1.47
CA ALA A 203 8.84 -11.14 -0.13
C ALA A 203 9.49 -12.54 -0.05
N ALA A 204 8.94 -13.52 -0.78
CA ALA A 204 9.55 -14.85 -0.87
C ALA A 204 10.89 -14.83 -1.63
N GLN A 205 10.99 -14.04 -2.72
CA GLN A 205 12.25 -13.86 -3.45
C GLN A 205 13.32 -13.26 -2.55
N LEU A 206 12.99 -12.20 -1.80
CA LEU A 206 13.90 -11.57 -0.83
C LEU A 206 14.34 -12.56 0.25
N TYR A 207 13.43 -13.38 0.77
CA TYR A 207 13.76 -14.43 1.72
C TYR A 207 14.81 -15.40 1.14
N GLN A 208 14.57 -15.90 -0.08
CA GLN A 208 15.51 -16.82 -0.74
C GLN A 208 16.86 -16.18 -1.05
N GLU A 209 16.89 -14.89 -1.42
CA GLU A 209 18.14 -14.15 -1.63
C GLU A 209 18.96 -14.04 -0.36
N GLU A 210 18.31 -13.71 0.75
CA GLU A 210 18.93 -13.60 2.06
C GLU A 210 19.41 -14.96 2.58
N THR A 211 18.63 -16.03 2.40
CA THR A 211 19.09 -17.41 2.66
C THR A 211 20.33 -17.77 1.84
N ARG A 212 20.37 -17.39 0.55
CA ARG A 212 21.54 -17.64 -0.32
C ARG A 212 22.78 -16.85 0.11
N ARG A 213 22.60 -15.70 0.74
CA ARG A 213 23.68 -14.90 1.35
C ARG A 213 24.18 -15.48 2.69
N GLY A 214 23.60 -16.59 3.14
CA GLY A 214 23.95 -17.23 4.41
C GLY A 214 23.34 -16.54 5.63
N THR A 215 22.33 -15.67 5.43
CA THR A 215 21.57 -15.10 6.55
C THR A 215 20.45 -16.06 6.97
N ASN A 216 19.88 -15.86 8.16
CA ASN A 216 18.69 -16.59 8.64
C ASN A 216 17.47 -15.64 8.62
N PRO A 217 16.91 -15.34 7.42
CA PRO A 217 15.85 -14.35 7.30
C PRO A 217 14.56 -14.81 7.99
N LEU A 218 13.73 -13.84 8.32
CA LEU A 218 12.42 -14.02 8.94
C LEU A 218 11.42 -13.12 8.23
N ILE A 219 10.33 -13.68 7.73
CA ILE A 219 9.21 -12.90 7.18
C ILE A 219 8.20 -12.66 8.31
N VAL A 220 7.86 -11.41 8.57
CA VAL A 220 6.70 -11.05 9.39
C VAL A 220 5.57 -10.63 8.46
N VAL A 221 4.53 -11.46 8.36
CA VAL A 221 3.36 -11.21 7.53
C VAL A 221 2.33 -10.45 8.33
N SER A 222 2.12 -9.18 8.00
CA SER A 222 1.03 -8.38 8.56
C SER A 222 -0.12 -8.31 7.57
N ALA A 223 -1.16 -9.08 7.85
CA ALA A 223 -2.39 -9.10 7.06
C ALA A 223 -3.58 -9.51 7.94
N GLY A 224 -4.41 -8.53 8.28
CA GLY A 224 -5.45 -8.65 9.27
C GLY A 224 -6.72 -9.36 8.77
N ARG A 225 -7.85 -8.98 9.39
CA ARG A 225 -9.16 -9.55 9.07
C ARG A 225 -9.64 -9.00 7.74
N ARG A 226 -10.33 -9.85 6.99
CA ARG A 226 -10.99 -9.46 5.75
C ARG A 226 -12.36 -8.86 6.07
N SER A 227 -12.68 -7.69 5.53
CA SER A 227 -13.94 -6.99 5.80
C SER A 227 -15.15 -7.69 5.18
N ASP A 228 -14.94 -8.49 4.15
CA ASP A 228 -15.95 -9.28 3.43
C ASP A 228 -16.22 -10.65 4.08
N ARG A 229 -15.51 -11.00 5.18
CA ARG A 229 -15.67 -12.27 5.89
C ARG A 229 -15.98 -12.08 7.38
N ARG A 230 -17.13 -12.59 7.82
CA ARG A 230 -17.45 -12.73 9.25
C ARG A 230 -17.01 -14.08 9.78
N GLN A 231 -16.48 -14.09 11.00
CA GLN A 231 -16.20 -15.30 11.76
C GLN A 231 -17.50 -16.04 12.06
N LYS A 232 -17.54 -17.35 11.81
CA LYS A 232 -18.64 -18.23 12.18
C LYS A 232 -18.36 -18.96 13.50
N GLU A 233 -19.42 -19.48 14.11
CA GLU A 233 -19.31 -20.29 15.33
C GLU A 233 -18.42 -21.52 15.09
N GLY A 234 -17.52 -21.79 16.03
CA GLY A 234 -16.51 -22.86 15.92
C GLY A 234 -15.25 -22.51 15.13
N GLU A 235 -15.14 -21.31 14.53
CA GLU A 235 -13.91 -20.89 13.85
C GLU A 235 -12.92 -20.23 14.81
N ILE A 236 -11.65 -20.62 14.71
CA ILE A 236 -10.53 -19.91 15.33
C ILE A 236 -10.25 -18.65 14.50
N ARG A 237 -10.17 -17.51 15.17
CA ARG A 237 -9.99 -16.20 14.54
C ARG A 237 -8.73 -16.11 13.67
N GLU A 238 -7.66 -16.77 14.08
CA GLU A 238 -6.35 -16.73 13.41
C GLU A 238 -6.28 -17.61 12.16
N ASP A 239 -7.18 -18.59 12.02
CA ASP A 239 -7.23 -19.49 10.86
C ASP A 239 -7.96 -18.87 9.66
N ILE A 240 -8.59 -17.73 9.88
CA ILE A 240 -9.47 -17.06 8.92
C ILE A 240 -8.92 -15.73 8.42
N THR A 241 -7.74 -15.32 8.89
CA THR A 241 -7.09 -14.06 8.47
C THR A 241 -6.37 -14.23 7.15
N GLU A 242 -6.16 -13.09 6.48
CA GLU A 242 -5.37 -13.06 5.26
C GLU A 242 -3.90 -13.46 5.52
N ALA A 243 -3.34 -13.13 6.69
CA ALA A 243 -1.98 -13.58 7.04
C ALA A 243 -1.82 -15.10 7.01
N ARG A 244 -2.85 -15.85 7.41
CA ARG A 244 -2.82 -17.32 7.35
C ARG A 244 -2.85 -17.84 5.91
N ASP A 245 -3.63 -17.20 5.04
CA ASP A 245 -3.69 -17.55 3.62
C ASP A 245 -2.33 -17.27 2.94
N ILE A 246 -1.70 -16.14 3.26
CA ILE A 246 -0.35 -15.79 2.79
C ILE A 246 0.69 -16.79 3.32
N GLN A 247 0.61 -17.19 4.60
CA GLN A 247 1.50 -18.21 5.16
C GLN A 247 1.45 -19.51 4.34
N ARG A 248 0.25 -19.98 3.99
CA ARG A 248 0.08 -21.19 3.17
C ARG A 248 0.71 -21.03 1.79
N LEU A 249 0.54 -19.88 1.14
CA LEU A 249 1.21 -19.60 -0.15
C LEU A 249 2.73 -19.61 -0.03
N LEU A 250 3.26 -18.95 1.00
CA LEU A 250 4.70 -18.87 1.25
C LEU A 250 5.30 -20.26 1.48
N THR A 251 4.63 -21.11 2.26
CA THR A 251 5.12 -22.45 2.61
C THR A 251 4.91 -23.48 1.50
N GLN A 252 3.72 -23.51 0.88
CA GLN A 252 3.36 -24.56 -0.07
C GLN A 252 3.84 -24.28 -1.49
N ASN A 253 3.89 -23.01 -1.90
CA ASN A 253 4.16 -22.64 -3.30
C ASN A 253 5.49 -21.92 -3.49
N LEU A 254 6.01 -21.24 -2.46
CA LEU A 254 7.19 -20.36 -2.59
C LEU A 254 8.41 -20.84 -1.78
N GLY A 255 8.31 -22.00 -1.12
CA GLY A 255 9.43 -22.69 -0.48
C GLY A 255 9.98 -22.00 0.78
N VAL A 256 9.19 -21.15 1.43
CA VAL A 256 9.57 -20.51 2.70
C VAL A 256 9.19 -21.45 3.86
N PRO A 257 10.12 -21.89 4.71
CA PRO A 257 9.80 -22.75 5.83
C PRO A 257 8.91 -22.03 6.86
N GLU A 258 8.00 -22.77 7.49
CA GLU A 258 7.07 -22.19 8.49
C GLU A 258 7.81 -21.54 9.67
N SER A 259 8.95 -22.10 10.09
CA SER A 259 9.82 -21.52 11.14
C SER A 259 10.46 -20.18 10.76
N GLY A 260 10.44 -19.82 9.47
CA GLY A 260 10.89 -18.55 8.93
C GLY A 260 9.79 -17.51 8.83
N ILE A 261 8.58 -17.77 9.32
CA ILE A 261 7.40 -16.90 9.17
C ILE A 261 6.78 -16.59 10.54
N LEU A 262 6.55 -15.30 10.81
CA LEU A 262 5.71 -14.82 11.90
C LEU A 262 4.46 -14.14 11.34
N LEU A 263 3.33 -14.34 12.02
CA LEU A 263 2.04 -13.79 11.59
C LEU A 263 1.55 -12.72 12.54
N ASP A 264 1.17 -11.59 11.96
CA ASP A 264 0.31 -10.60 12.57
C ASP A 264 -1.11 -10.77 12.01
N HIS A 265 -1.98 -11.33 12.85
CA HIS A 265 -3.40 -11.57 12.58
C HIS A 265 -4.28 -10.34 12.83
N ASP A 266 -3.75 -9.36 13.54
CA ASP A 266 -4.46 -8.21 14.08
C ASP A 266 -3.94 -6.93 13.44
N ASN A 267 -4.26 -6.79 12.15
CA ASN A 267 -3.98 -5.57 11.42
C ASN A 267 -5.27 -4.89 11.01
N GLY A 268 -5.28 -3.57 11.20
CA GLY A 268 -6.30 -2.73 10.61
C GLY A 268 -5.69 -1.67 9.70
N ASN A 269 -4.59 -1.07 10.11
CA ASN A 269 -3.89 -0.03 9.37
C ASN A 269 -2.36 -0.17 9.46
N ILE A 270 -1.61 0.61 8.68
CA ILE A 270 -0.14 0.56 8.63
C ILE A 270 0.49 0.86 10.01
N ARG A 271 -0.06 1.80 10.78
CA ARG A 271 0.44 2.14 12.12
C ARG A 271 0.29 0.97 13.09
N SER A 272 -0.90 0.37 13.17
CA SER A 272 -1.14 -0.83 13.97
C SER A 272 -0.24 -1.99 13.54
N SER A 273 -0.02 -2.15 12.22
CA SER A 273 0.86 -3.18 11.69
C SER A 273 2.30 -3.00 12.19
N ALA A 274 2.83 -1.78 12.13
CA ALA A 274 4.17 -1.48 12.63
C ALA A 274 4.30 -1.73 14.15
N GLU A 275 3.30 -1.34 14.94
CA GLU A 275 3.27 -1.55 16.39
C GLU A 275 3.19 -3.03 16.76
N THR A 276 2.31 -3.79 16.12
CA THR A 276 2.17 -5.25 16.34
C THR A 276 3.43 -5.99 15.91
N VAL A 277 4.02 -5.64 14.76
CA VAL A 277 5.31 -6.23 14.32
C VAL A 277 6.39 -5.97 15.35
N LYS A 278 6.50 -4.74 15.88
CA LYS A 278 7.49 -4.41 16.93
C LYS A 278 7.27 -5.28 18.18
N GLN A 279 6.01 -5.42 18.61
CA GLN A 279 5.65 -6.27 19.75
C GLN A 279 5.99 -7.74 19.50
N LEU A 280 5.69 -8.28 18.32
CA LEU A 280 6.00 -9.67 17.95
C LEU A 280 7.50 -9.95 18.00
N LEU A 281 8.32 -9.05 17.43
CA LEU A 281 9.78 -9.19 17.44
C LEU A 281 10.35 -9.10 18.87
N GLN A 282 9.80 -8.21 19.71
CA GLN A 282 10.20 -8.08 21.11
C GLN A 282 9.81 -9.30 21.95
N ASN A 283 8.56 -9.78 21.80
CA ASN A 283 8.03 -10.93 22.54
C ASN A 283 8.80 -12.21 22.23
N GLN A 284 9.28 -12.35 20.99
CA GLN A 284 10.09 -13.49 20.56
C GLN A 284 11.60 -13.25 20.70
N GLN A 285 12.01 -12.12 21.27
CA GLN A 285 13.41 -11.75 21.49
C GLN A 285 14.26 -11.84 20.21
N ILE A 286 13.67 -11.47 19.07
CA ILE A 286 14.34 -11.50 17.77
C ILE A 286 15.32 -10.33 17.68
N ASN A 287 16.61 -10.63 17.63
CA ASN A 287 17.63 -9.65 17.27
C ASN A 287 17.62 -9.43 15.75
N PHE A 288 17.16 -8.26 15.31
CA PHE A 288 17.09 -7.87 13.91
C PHE A 288 18.16 -6.84 13.50
N GLY A 289 19.19 -6.63 14.33
CA GLY A 289 20.37 -5.83 13.99
C GLY A 289 20.05 -4.39 13.58
N ASN A 290 19.01 -3.82 14.20
CA ASN A 290 18.50 -2.48 13.91
C ASN A 290 18.20 -2.23 12.43
N GLN A 291 17.84 -3.27 11.66
CA GLN A 291 17.44 -3.14 10.26
C GLN A 291 16.18 -3.94 9.97
N ILE A 292 15.21 -3.29 9.34
CA ILE A 292 13.96 -3.91 8.89
C ILE A 292 13.81 -3.70 7.40
N MET A 293 13.60 -4.78 6.66
CA MET A 293 13.23 -4.70 5.25
C MET A 293 11.71 -4.64 5.14
N LEU A 294 11.17 -3.59 4.53
CA LEU A 294 9.73 -3.34 4.46
C LEU A 294 9.22 -3.55 3.03
N VAL A 295 8.31 -4.51 2.84
CA VAL A 295 7.68 -4.83 1.56
C VAL A 295 6.23 -4.31 1.55
N ALA A 296 5.95 -3.40 0.62
CA ALA A 296 4.64 -2.75 0.44
C ALA A 296 4.45 -2.35 -1.04
N SER A 297 3.26 -1.88 -1.39
CA SER A 297 3.01 -1.34 -2.74
C SER A 297 3.73 0.01 -2.88
N ALA A 298 4.21 0.31 -4.07
CA ALA A 298 4.85 1.58 -4.37
C ALA A 298 3.93 2.76 -4.02
N LEU A 299 2.63 2.66 -4.31
CA LEU A 299 1.66 3.71 -4.02
C LEU A 299 1.65 4.12 -2.53
N ASN A 300 1.74 3.15 -1.61
CA ASN A 300 1.66 3.43 -0.16
C ASN A 300 3.00 3.29 0.58
N MET A 301 4.10 3.09 -0.15
CA MET A 301 5.41 2.84 0.44
C MET A 301 5.91 4.02 1.26
N ASN A 302 5.69 5.26 0.81
CA ASN A 302 6.10 6.45 1.56
C ASN A 302 5.46 6.46 2.96
N ARG A 303 4.12 6.42 3.02
CA ARG A 303 3.38 6.37 4.29
C ARG A 303 3.81 5.18 5.14
N ALA A 304 4.02 4.01 4.54
CA ALA A 304 4.52 2.82 5.22
C ALA A 304 5.89 3.06 5.86
N ALA A 305 6.87 3.50 5.08
CA ALA A 305 8.23 3.72 5.53
C ALA A 305 8.32 4.79 6.62
N LEU A 306 7.61 5.91 6.48
CA LEU A 306 7.56 6.96 7.49
C LEU A 306 6.95 6.47 8.80
N THR A 307 5.88 5.68 8.72
CA THR A 307 5.22 5.11 9.89
C THR A 307 6.12 4.09 10.60
N PHE A 308 6.76 3.19 9.83
CA PHE A 308 7.70 2.22 10.39
C PHE A 308 8.92 2.90 10.99
N ARG A 309 9.44 3.96 10.38
CA ARG A 309 10.52 4.76 10.97
C ARG A 309 10.12 5.38 12.31
N GLU A 310 8.90 5.90 12.42
CA GLU A 310 8.42 6.48 13.67
C GLU A 310 8.26 5.41 14.78
N VAL A 311 7.79 4.20 14.43
CA VAL A 311 7.62 3.09 15.38
C VAL A 311 8.95 2.44 15.76
N PHE A 312 9.79 2.16 14.76
CA PHE A 312 11.14 1.62 14.90
C PHE A 312 12.17 2.76 14.82
N ASN A 313 11.97 3.75 15.69
CA ASN A 313 12.82 4.93 15.77
C ASN A 313 14.31 4.57 15.84
N GLU A 314 14.72 3.49 16.49
CA GLU A 314 16.14 3.10 16.61
C GLU A 314 16.67 2.26 15.43
N SER A 315 15.86 2.01 14.40
CA SER A 315 16.18 1.06 13.34
C SER A 315 16.16 1.69 11.95
N ARG A 316 17.01 1.14 11.09
CA ARG A 316 17.07 1.43 9.66
C ARG A 316 15.90 0.75 8.95
N ILE A 317 15.14 1.51 8.18
CA ILE A 317 14.04 0.98 7.36
C ILE A 317 14.52 0.88 5.91
N VAL A 318 14.64 -0.34 5.41
CA VAL A 318 15.07 -0.63 4.05
C VAL A 318 13.84 -0.99 3.23
N VAL A 319 13.36 -0.04 2.42
CA VAL A 319 12.12 -0.24 1.64
C VAL A 319 12.35 -1.14 0.43
N ARG A 320 11.34 -1.95 0.13
CA ARG A 320 11.28 -2.87 -1.02
C ARG A 320 9.90 -2.75 -1.67
N PRO A 321 9.65 -1.64 -2.41
CA PRO A 321 8.38 -1.42 -3.08
C PRO A 321 8.17 -2.41 -4.23
N THR A 322 6.90 -2.68 -4.53
CA THR A 322 6.43 -3.45 -5.69
C THR A 322 5.10 -2.86 -6.20
N ASP A 323 4.38 -3.52 -7.09
CA ASP A 323 3.12 -3.03 -7.67
C ASP A 323 3.29 -1.66 -8.36
N PHE A 324 4.35 -1.50 -9.15
CA PHE A 324 4.58 -0.27 -9.93
C PHE A 324 3.71 -0.27 -11.20
N TYR A 325 2.99 0.83 -11.41
CA TYR A 325 2.15 1.08 -12.58
C TYR A 325 2.86 1.93 -13.63
N THR A 326 3.88 2.72 -13.25
CA THR A 326 4.55 3.67 -14.15
C THR A 326 5.99 3.29 -14.48
N LEU A 327 6.60 2.37 -13.73
CA LEU A 327 7.97 1.93 -14.00
C LEU A 327 8.07 1.04 -15.25
N PRO A 328 9.11 1.24 -16.09
CA PRO A 328 9.38 0.35 -17.20
C PRO A 328 9.89 -1.01 -16.72
N GLN A 329 9.89 -1.99 -17.63
CA GLN A 329 10.37 -3.33 -17.36
C GLN A 329 11.81 -3.33 -16.81
N PRO A 330 12.12 -4.15 -15.79
CA PRO A 330 13.44 -4.17 -15.16
C PRO A 330 14.61 -4.36 -16.12
N GLN A 331 14.45 -5.17 -17.18
CA GLN A 331 15.51 -5.40 -18.17
C GLN A 331 15.90 -4.12 -18.93
N ARG A 332 14.95 -3.19 -19.12
CA ARG A 332 15.22 -1.90 -19.76
C ARG A 332 15.97 -0.96 -18.81
N LEU A 333 15.71 -1.05 -17.50
CA LEU A 333 16.41 -0.25 -16.48
C LEU A 333 17.92 -0.55 -16.44
N ILE A 334 18.32 -1.81 -16.66
CA ILE A 334 19.74 -2.24 -16.69
C ILE A 334 20.53 -1.47 -17.77
N GLN A 335 19.87 -1.00 -18.82
CA GLN A 335 20.48 -0.35 -19.97
C GLN A 335 20.47 1.19 -19.88
N VAL A 336 19.86 1.77 -18.83
CA VAL A 336 19.76 3.22 -18.64
C VAL A 336 20.90 3.71 -17.74
N ALA A 337 21.60 4.77 -18.16
CA ALA A 337 22.64 5.39 -17.35
C ALA A 337 22.05 5.97 -16.05
N THR A 338 22.75 5.75 -14.93
CA THR A 338 22.38 6.30 -13.61
C THR A 338 22.18 7.82 -13.67
N GLY A 339 21.01 8.30 -13.23
CA GLY A 339 20.69 9.73 -13.15
C GLY A 339 19.79 10.30 -14.26
N ARG A 340 19.19 9.46 -15.12
CA ARG A 340 18.09 9.86 -16.01
C ARG A 340 16.74 9.64 -15.34
N ASP A 341 15.75 10.43 -15.74
CA ASP A 341 14.35 10.21 -15.39
C ASP A 341 13.97 8.78 -15.82
N LEU A 342 13.70 7.91 -14.84
CA LEU A 342 13.41 6.50 -15.06
C LEU A 342 11.98 6.30 -15.58
N VAL A 343 11.17 7.35 -15.57
CA VAL A 343 9.73 7.32 -15.90
C VAL A 343 9.48 8.04 -17.21
N GLU A 344 10.10 7.56 -18.30
CA GLU A 344 9.74 7.99 -19.64
C GLU A 344 8.61 7.10 -20.17
N ARG A 345 7.37 7.44 -19.85
CA ARG A 345 6.21 6.83 -20.52
C ARG A 345 6.08 7.46 -21.91
N GLU A 346 6.12 6.63 -22.95
CA GLU A 346 5.70 7.02 -24.28
C GLU A 346 4.17 7.24 -24.28
N ILE A 347 3.74 8.50 -24.23
CA ILE A 347 2.32 8.86 -24.23
C ILE A 347 1.73 8.44 -25.59
N GLN A 348 0.81 7.48 -25.56
CA GLN A 348 0.10 7.08 -26.77
C GLN A 348 -1.14 7.96 -26.95
N ILE A 349 -1.55 8.17 -28.20
CA ILE A 349 -2.80 8.92 -28.50
C ILE A 349 -4.02 8.24 -27.84
N THR A 350 -3.95 6.93 -27.63
CA THR A 350 -4.96 6.13 -26.93
C THR A 350 -5.01 6.38 -25.41
N ASP A 351 -3.98 6.99 -24.80
CA ASP A 351 -3.95 7.29 -23.36
C ASP A 351 -4.93 8.40 -22.92
N VAL A 352 -5.61 9.03 -23.88
CA VAL A 352 -6.67 10.01 -23.64
C VAL A 352 -8.06 9.33 -23.61
N LEU A 353 -8.17 8.07 -24.02
CA LEU A 353 -9.44 7.34 -24.02
C LEU A 353 -9.76 6.83 -22.61
N PRO A 354 -10.96 7.12 -22.06
CA PRO A 354 -11.37 6.65 -20.74
C PRO A 354 -11.36 5.11 -20.60
N THR A 355 -10.78 4.60 -19.51
CA THR A 355 -10.80 3.16 -19.16
C THR A 355 -11.16 2.93 -17.70
N ALA A 356 -11.68 1.73 -17.39
CA ALA A 356 -12.01 1.34 -16.03
C ALA A 356 -10.75 1.17 -15.14
N ASP A 357 -9.65 0.70 -15.73
CA ASP A 357 -8.38 0.51 -15.01
C ASP A 357 -7.77 1.85 -14.59
N ALA A 358 -7.79 2.85 -15.48
CA ALA A 358 -7.35 4.20 -15.16
C ALA A 358 -8.21 4.82 -14.05
N PHE A 359 -9.53 4.60 -14.09
CA PHE A 359 -10.42 5.04 -13.02
C PHE A 359 -10.12 4.38 -11.67
N CYS A 360 -9.82 3.08 -11.68
CA CYS A 360 -9.42 2.36 -10.49
C CYS A 360 -8.11 2.91 -9.92
N LEU A 361 -7.09 3.10 -10.78
CA LEU A 361 -5.78 3.62 -10.38
C LEU A 361 -5.85 5.05 -9.84
N SER A 362 -6.58 5.95 -10.51
CA SER A 362 -6.75 7.34 -10.04
C SER A 362 -7.47 7.39 -8.70
N SER A 363 -8.46 6.51 -8.49
CA SER A 363 -9.15 6.36 -7.21
C SER A 363 -8.22 5.84 -6.11
N GLN A 364 -7.37 4.86 -6.40
CA GLN A 364 -6.38 4.34 -5.45
C GLN A 364 -5.34 5.40 -5.07
N ALA A 365 -4.78 6.12 -6.05
CA ALA A 365 -3.82 7.19 -5.80
C ALA A 365 -4.43 8.31 -4.95
N LEU A 366 -5.65 8.76 -5.29
CA LEU A 366 -6.34 9.78 -4.51
C LEU A 366 -6.66 9.33 -3.09
N GLN A 367 -7.08 8.08 -2.91
CA GLN A 367 -7.30 7.53 -1.58
C GLN A 367 -6.01 7.51 -0.76
N GLU A 368 -4.88 7.18 -1.38
CA GLU A 368 -3.58 7.18 -0.70
C GLU A 368 -3.10 8.59 -0.32
N TYR A 369 -3.34 9.61 -1.16
CA TYR A 369 -3.10 11.00 -0.78
C TYR A 369 -3.93 11.44 0.43
N LEU A 370 -5.23 11.08 0.44
CA LEU A 370 -6.11 11.36 1.57
C LEU A 370 -5.64 10.63 2.83
N ASN A 371 -5.25 9.36 2.70
CA ASN A 371 -4.74 8.56 3.80
C ASN A 371 -3.43 9.15 4.36
N SER A 372 -2.50 9.55 3.50
CA SER A 372 -1.26 10.23 3.91
C SER A 372 -1.54 11.56 4.61
N LEU A 373 -2.48 12.36 4.11
CA LEU A 373 -2.93 13.58 4.78
C LEU A 373 -3.48 13.28 6.18
N TYR A 374 -4.32 12.24 6.34
CA TYR A 374 -4.81 11.83 7.65
C TYR A 374 -3.66 11.43 8.58
N TYR A 375 -2.70 10.62 8.12
CA TYR A 375 -1.54 10.19 8.93
C TYR A 375 -0.69 11.40 9.36
N PHE A 376 -0.54 12.40 8.48
CA PHE A 376 0.15 13.64 8.80
C PHE A 376 -0.61 14.44 9.87
N LEU A 377 -1.91 14.68 9.67
CA LEU A 377 -2.75 15.38 10.64
C LEU A 377 -2.78 14.67 11.99
N ARG A 378 -2.68 13.34 12.01
CA ARG A 378 -2.62 12.54 13.23
C ARG A 378 -1.26 12.62 13.94
N GLY A 379 -0.22 13.09 13.24
CA GLY A 379 1.14 13.17 13.72
C GLY A 379 1.92 11.85 13.62
N TRP A 380 1.44 10.88 12.84
CA TRP A 380 2.11 9.59 12.65
C TRP A 380 3.22 9.64 11.60
N ILE A 381 3.16 10.60 10.68
CA ILE A 381 4.19 10.84 9.66
C ILE A 381 4.56 12.33 9.62
N LYS A 382 5.79 12.62 9.17
CA LYS A 382 6.33 13.97 9.01
C LYS A 382 6.82 14.14 7.55
N PRO A 383 6.02 14.76 6.66
CA PRO A 383 6.24 14.76 5.21
C PRO A 383 7.45 15.59 4.76
N PHE A 384 7.87 16.60 5.54
CA PHE A 384 8.93 17.55 5.14
C PHE A 384 10.34 17.17 5.62
N GLN A 385 10.54 15.97 6.15
CA GLN A 385 11.87 15.50 6.54
C GLN A 385 12.30 14.43 5.55
N ALA A 386 13.15 14.81 4.57
CA ALA A 386 13.81 13.89 3.64
C ALA A 386 14.30 12.67 4.44
N PRO A 387 13.69 11.49 4.26
CA PRO A 387 13.96 10.42 5.18
C PRO A 387 15.36 9.87 4.93
N ASN A 388 16.32 10.21 5.79
CA ASN A 388 17.54 9.44 5.87
C ASN A 388 17.19 8.10 6.55
N LEU A 389 16.47 7.23 5.83
CA LEU A 389 16.08 5.89 6.29
C LEU A 389 17.29 4.97 6.47
N SER A 390 18.45 5.38 5.94
CA SER A 390 19.69 4.64 5.85
C SER A 390 20.65 4.89 7.02
N ARG A 391 20.27 5.67 8.05
CA ARG A 391 21.03 5.77 9.31
C ARG A 391 20.10 5.59 10.53
N PRO A 392 20.51 4.82 11.56
CA PRO A 392 19.83 4.89 12.85
C PRO A 392 19.93 6.34 13.37
N PRO A 393 18.88 6.91 13.98
CA PRO A 393 18.96 8.29 14.45
C PRO A 393 20.01 8.40 15.54
N THR A 394 20.99 9.26 15.30
CA THR A 394 21.87 9.73 16.35
C THR A 394 21.02 10.46 17.39
N SER A 395 21.11 10.04 18.65
CA SER A 395 20.57 10.76 19.80
C SER A 395 20.83 12.26 19.68
N THR A 396 19.78 13.05 19.49
CA THR A 396 19.86 14.50 19.59
C THR A 396 20.17 14.89 21.03
N THR A 397 21.45 15.11 21.32
CA THR A 397 21.91 15.96 22.41
C THR A 397 22.82 17.02 21.80
N ASN A 398 22.30 18.25 21.75
CA ASN A 398 23.00 19.52 21.64
C ASN A 398 24.13 19.62 20.58
N GLN A 399 23.80 20.19 19.41
CA GLN A 399 24.82 20.92 18.65
C GLN A 399 25.16 22.22 19.42
N PRO A 400 26.43 22.48 19.78
CA PRO A 400 26.86 23.84 20.07
C PRO A 400 26.86 24.63 18.76
N LEU A 401 26.31 25.84 18.81
CA LEU A 401 26.36 26.83 17.74
C LEU A 401 27.79 26.94 17.19
N GLN A 402 27.97 26.68 15.89
CA GLN A 402 29.23 27.00 15.20
C GLN A 402 29.38 28.54 15.11
N PRO A 403 30.58 29.10 15.32
CA PRO A 403 30.79 30.54 15.17
C PRO A 403 30.75 30.96 13.70
N VAL A 404 30.12 32.10 13.45
CA VAL A 404 30.08 32.79 12.14
C VAL A 404 31.51 33.11 11.66
N PRO A 405 31.85 32.89 10.37
CA PRO A 405 33.16 33.28 9.84
C PRO A 405 33.30 34.81 9.80
N ALA A 406 34.39 35.33 10.37
CA ALA A 406 34.73 36.75 10.31
C ALA A 406 35.14 37.17 8.90
N LEU A 407 34.55 38.27 8.41
CA LEU A 407 34.96 39.02 7.23
C LEU A 407 36.37 39.61 7.41
N GLN A 408 37.24 39.44 6.42
CA GLN A 408 38.46 40.26 6.24
C GLN A 408 38.61 40.67 4.76
N PRO A 409 39.26 41.82 4.49
CA PRO A 409 38.88 42.75 3.42
C PRO A 409 39.70 42.64 2.14
N SER A 410 39.18 43.29 1.09
CA SER A 410 39.56 43.26 -0.32
C SER A 410 40.76 44.14 -0.75
N ASP A 411 41.56 43.59 -1.68
CA ASP A 411 42.27 44.18 -2.85
C ASP A 411 43.50 45.13 -2.68
N PRO A 412 44.45 45.27 -3.66
CA PRO A 412 44.17 45.47 -5.10
C PRO A 412 45.17 44.99 -6.20
N GLN A 413 44.59 44.73 -7.39
CA GLN A 413 44.98 45.09 -8.79
C GLN A 413 46.34 44.80 -9.50
N GLN A 414 46.17 44.33 -10.77
CA GLN A 414 46.93 44.59 -12.04
C GLN A 414 48.23 43.77 -12.33
N LEU A 415 48.61 43.36 -13.55
CA LEU A 415 48.33 43.75 -14.95
C LEU A 415 48.79 42.60 -15.91
N ASN A 416 48.17 42.42 -17.07
CA ASN A 416 48.68 41.61 -18.21
C ASN A 416 49.54 42.53 -19.13
N PRO A 417 50.59 42.04 -19.85
CA PRO A 417 50.43 41.88 -21.31
C PRO A 417 51.35 40.83 -22.02
N GLN A 418 50.89 40.43 -23.22
CA GLN A 418 51.64 40.07 -24.46
C GLN A 418 52.15 38.62 -24.73
N GLN A 419 51.63 38.07 -25.83
CA GLN A 419 52.01 36.90 -26.65
C GLN A 419 53.09 37.31 -27.71
N PRO A 420 53.81 36.40 -28.42
CA PRO A 420 53.23 35.49 -29.43
C PRO A 420 53.92 34.09 -29.63
N ALA A 421 53.27 33.20 -30.40
CA ALA A 421 53.79 31.91 -30.96
C ALA A 421 54.36 32.12 -32.40
N PRO A 422 55.01 31.16 -33.13
CA PRO A 422 54.47 29.85 -33.63
C PRO A 422 55.54 28.69 -33.64
N GLU A 423 55.32 27.41 -34.04
CA GLU A 423 54.99 26.83 -35.36
C GLU A 423 54.89 25.27 -35.27
N ASN A 424 54.15 24.62 -36.18
CA ASN A 424 53.81 23.18 -36.28
C ASN A 424 54.54 22.55 -37.51
N PRO A 425 54.62 21.21 -37.75
CA PRO A 425 53.47 20.42 -38.26
C PRO A 425 53.45 18.87 -38.03
N LEU A 426 52.30 18.24 -38.32
CA LEU A 426 52.03 16.79 -38.48
C LEU A 426 52.33 16.32 -39.94
N PRO A 427 52.37 15.01 -40.33
CA PRO A 427 51.14 14.17 -40.47
C PRO A 427 51.25 12.60 -40.43
N SER A 428 50.10 11.97 -40.14
CA SER A 428 49.41 10.77 -40.69
C SER A 428 50.15 9.53 -41.28
N GLN A 429 49.68 8.30 -40.96
CA GLN A 429 49.23 7.20 -41.88
C GLN A 429 49.03 5.82 -41.15
N THR A 430 47.81 5.25 -41.14
CA THR A 430 47.26 4.05 -41.88
C THR A 430 47.38 2.66 -41.22
N SER A 431 46.23 1.95 -41.10
CA SER A 431 46.03 0.49 -40.84
C SER A 431 46.27 -0.36 -42.12
N PRO A 432 45.87 -1.66 -42.31
CA PRO A 432 45.56 -2.83 -41.43
C PRO A 432 46.13 -4.21 -41.96
N THR A 433 45.68 -5.35 -41.35
CA THR A 433 45.35 -6.69 -41.98
C THR A 433 46.40 -7.87 -41.93
N PRO A 434 46.08 -9.16 -42.29
CA PRO A 434 45.79 -10.29 -41.37
C PRO A 434 46.54 -11.63 -41.66
N LEU A 435 46.17 -12.70 -40.91
CA LEU A 435 46.14 -14.18 -41.21
C LEU A 435 47.23 -14.86 -42.08
N PRO A 436 47.52 -16.15 -41.79
CA PRO A 436 47.58 -17.13 -42.87
C PRO A 436 46.77 -18.42 -42.61
N SER A 437 46.37 -19.01 -43.73
CA SER A 437 45.70 -20.28 -43.98
C SER A 437 46.66 -21.47 -43.91
N ASP A 438 46.14 -22.66 -43.58
CA ASP A 438 46.14 -23.85 -44.47
C ASP A 438 45.76 -25.15 -43.73
N GLY A 439 45.04 -26.04 -44.41
CA GLY A 439 45.12 -27.49 -44.18
C GLY A 439 43.84 -28.23 -43.79
N LEU A 440 43.05 -28.65 -44.79
CA LEU A 440 42.22 -29.89 -44.78
C LEU A 440 43.15 -31.13 -44.97
N PRO A 441 42.72 -32.42 -44.91
CA PRO A 441 41.35 -32.97 -44.96
C PRO A 441 41.05 -34.21 -44.05
N GLU A 442 39.81 -34.72 -44.19
CA GLU A 442 39.35 -36.14 -44.07
C GLU A 442 39.40 -36.91 -42.74
N GLY A 443 38.27 -37.59 -42.42
CA GLY A 443 38.27 -38.71 -41.48
C GLY A 443 36.92 -39.06 -40.85
N ASN A 444 36.26 -40.06 -41.41
CA ASN A 444 35.07 -40.79 -40.91
C ASN A 444 35.06 -41.14 -39.41
N GLY A 445 33.84 -41.25 -38.86
CA GLY A 445 33.38 -42.54 -38.33
C GLY A 445 32.93 -42.61 -36.87
N GLN A 446 31.63 -42.94 -36.74
CA GLN A 446 30.87 -43.56 -35.64
C GLN A 446 30.34 -42.68 -34.51
#